data_AF-A0A348NV65-F1
#
_entry.id   AF-A0A348NV65-F1
#
_cell.length_a   1.000
_cell.length_b   1.000
_cell.length_c   1.000
_cell.angle_alpha   90.00
_cell.angle_beta   90.00
_cell.angle_gamma   90.00
#
_symmetry.space_group_name_H-M   'P 1'
#
loop_
_entity.id
_entity.type
_entity.pdbx_description
1 polymer ?
#
loop_
_entity_poly.entity_id
_entity_poly.type
_entity_poly.pdbx_seq_one_letter_code
_entity_poly.pdbx_strand_id
1 'polypeptide(L)'
;MGFYLKLSFLSIIGVGMKYFVLMIFLCAFAVYPDTVPKQYQCNKTSEIMKMDGKADEASWAAAAWTDHFVDIEGNTKPLPYFKTRVKMLWDDKYM
;
A
#
# COMPACT_ATOMS: atom_id res chain seq x y z
N MET A 1 36.49 40.64 -25.41
CA MET A 1 36.66 39.66 -24.30
C MET A 1 35.44 39.58 -23.36
N GLY A 2 34.76 40.69 -23.03
CA GLY A 2 33.65 40.69 -22.04
C GLY A 2 32.31 40.07 -22.47
N PHE A 3 32.01 39.95 -23.77
CA PHE A 3 30.73 39.38 -24.26
C PHE A 3 30.67 37.85 -24.12
N TYR A 4 31.76 37.16 -24.43
CA TYR A 4 31.88 35.70 -24.29
C TYR A 4 31.80 35.23 -22.83
N LEU A 5 32.33 36.03 -21.89
CA LEU A 5 32.24 35.73 -20.46
C LEU A 5 30.78 35.75 -19.97
N LYS A 6 29.98 36.74 -20.41
CA LYS A 6 28.53 36.84 -20.08
C LYS A 6 27.68 35.71 -20.66
N LEU A 7 27.95 35.27 -21.91
CA LEU A 7 27.22 34.14 -22.50
C LEU A 7 27.56 32.81 -21.82
N SER A 8 28.81 32.58 -21.44
CA SER A 8 29.21 31.37 -20.69
C SER A 8 28.53 31.29 -19.32
N PHE A 9 28.40 32.44 -18.64
CA PHE A 9 27.74 32.53 -17.33
C PHE A 9 26.24 32.21 -17.40
N LEU A 10 25.52 32.76 -18.40
CA LEU A 10 24.10 32.44 -18.60
C LEU A 10 23.86 30.96 -18.94
N SER A 11 24.77 30.34 -19.70
CA SER A 11 24.69 28.92 -20.05
C SER A 11 24.89 28.02 -18.83
N ILE A 12 25.87 28.33 -17.98
CA ILE A 12 26.15 27.58 -16.75
C ILE A 12 24.99 27.67 -15.75
N ILE A 13 24.36 28.84 -15.61
CA ILE A 13 23.15 29.01 -14.77
C ILE A 13 21.98 28.20 -15.32
N GLY A 14 21.74 28.20 -16.64
CA GLY A 14 20.68 27.42 -17.27
C GLY A 14 20.90 25.90 -17.19
N VAL A 15 22.15 25.45 -17.30
CA VAL A 15 22.54 24.05 -17.16
C VAL A 15 22.45 23.60 -15.70
N GLY A 16 22.92 24.42 -14.75
CA GLY A 16 22.78 24.17 -13.32
C GLY A 16 21.32 24.11 -12.87
N MET A 17 20.46 25.00 -13.38
CA MET A 17 19.02 25.00 -13.11
C MET A 17 18.35 23.73 -13.65
N LYS A 18 18.74 23.24 -14.84
CA LYS A 18 18.22 21.99 -15.41
C LYS A 18 18.61 20.77 -14.58
N TYR A 19 19.87 20.69 -14.13
CA TYR A 19 20.31 19.60 -13.27
C TYR A 19 19.71 19.68 -11.85
N PHE A 20 19.45 20.89 -11.35
CA PHE A 20 18.75 21.09 -10.08
C PHE A 20 17.29 20.64 -10.15
N VAL A 21 16.57 20.99 -11.23
CA VAL A 21 15.21 20.51 -11.47
C VAL A 21 15.18 18.99 -11.68
N LEU A 22 16.15 18.43 -12.41
CA LEU A 22 16.32 16.98 -12.57
C LEU A 22 16.57 16.30 -11.22
N MET A 23 17.38 16.89 -10.35
CA MET A 23 17.66 16.37 -9.01
C MET A 23 16.41 16.40 -8.12
N ILE A 24 15.61 17.49 -8.16
CA ILE A 24 14.32 17.56 -7.45
C ILE A 24 13.36 16.47 -7.96
N PHE A 25 13.30 16.26 -9.27
CA PHE A 25 12.47 15.23 -9.88
C PHE A 25 12.89 13.82 -9.45
N LEU A 26 14.20 13.54 -9.42
CA LEU A 26 14.75 12.26 -8.96
C LEU A 26 14.52 12.02 -7.46
N CYS A 27 14.67 13.04 -6.62
CA CYS A 27 14.38 12.95 -5.19
C CYS A 27 12.89 12.70 -4.91
N ALA A 28 11.98 13.25 -5.71
CA ALA A 28 10.54 13.08 -5.52
C ALA A 28 10.06 11.62 -5.75
N PHE A 29 10.72 10.85 -6.63
CA PHE A 29 10.40 9.42 -6.80
C PHE A 29 10.93 8.54 -5.67
N ALA A 30 12.02 8.94 -5.00
CA ALA A 30 12.67 8.14 -3.96
C ALA A 30 11.96 8.18 -2.59
N VAL A 31 10.93 9.02 -2.42
CA VAL A 31 10.25 9.26 -1.13
C VAL A 31 8.81 8.69 -1.10
N TYR A 32 8.40 7.90 -2.10
CA TYR A 32 7.11 7.22 -2.01
C TYR A 32 7.16 6.14 -0.91
N PRO A 33 6.25 6.16 0.08
CA PRO A 33 6.19 5.12 1.08
C PRO A 33 5.90 3.77 0.42
N ASP A 34 6.78 2.80 0.68
CA ASP A 34 6.89 1.52 -0.04
C ASP A 34 5.75 0.52 0.26
N THR A 35 4.71 0.91 0.99
CA THR A 35 3.65 -0.02 1.37
C THR A 35 2.28 0.62 1.27
N VAL A 36 1.62 0.42 0.13
CA VAL A 36 0.16 0.55 0.08
C VAL A 36 -0.43 -0.46 1.08
N PRO A 37 -1.24 -0.02 2.06
CA PRO A 37 -1.85 -0.94 3.03
C PRO A 37 -2.67 -2.01 2.30
N LYS A 38 -2.65 -3.24 2.83
CA LYS A 38 -3.50 -4.31 2.31
C LYS A 38 -4.97 -3.93 2.45
N GLN A 39 -5.76 -4.27 1.44
CA GLN A 39 -7.20 -4.01 1.40
C GLN A 39 -7.92 -5.33 1.23
N TYR A 40 -9.01 -5.52 1.99
CA TYR A 40 -9.81 -6.74 1.96
C TYR A 40 -11.28 -6.39 1.80
N GLN A 41 -11.98 -7.15 0.97
CA GLN A 41 -13.40 -6.96 0.72
C GLN A 41 -14.21 -7.57 1.86
N CYS A 42 -15.01 -6.76 2.54
CA CYS A 42 -15.97 -7.19 3.54
C CYS A 42 -17.39 -6.94 3.00
N ASN A 43 -18.04 -8.00 2.52
CA ASN A 43 -19.34 -7.89 1.85
C ASN A 43 -20.48 -7.84 2.87
N LYS A 44 -21.50 -7.04 2.57
CA LYS A 44 -22.75 -7.07 3.33
C LYS A 44 -23.48 -8.38 3.03
N THR A 45 -24.02 -9.05 4.05
CA THR A 45 -24.96 -10.16 3.91
C THR A 45 -26.37 -9.76 4.34
N SER A 46 -27.38 -10.36 3.71
CA SER A 46 -28.78 -10.31 4.12
C SER A 46 -29.23 -11.60 4.80
N GLU A 47 -28.34 -12.60 4.89
CA GLU A 47 -28.59 -13.87 5.56
C GLU A 47 -28.47 -13.69 7.08
N ILE A 48 -29.35 -14.33 7.85
CA ILE A 48 -29.24 -14.32 9.32
C ILE A 48 -28.10 -15.24 9.72
N MET A 49 -27.00 -14.64 10.18
CA MET A 49 -25.81 -15.35 10.61
C MET A 49 -26.01 -16.00 11.98
N LYS A 50 -25.74 -17.31 12.08
CA LYS A 50 -25.74 -18.02 13.36
C LYS A 50 -24.31 -18.12 13.88
N MET A 51 -24.05 -17.55 15.04
CA MET A 51 -22.73 -17.63 15.69
C MET A 51 -22.60 -18.93 16.50
N ASP A 52 -22.64 -20.08 15.84
CA ASP A 52 -22.56 -21.41 16.47
C ASP A 52 -21.16 -22.06 16.36
N GLY A 53 -20.20 -21.36 15.76
CA GLY A 53 -18.83 -21.83 15.52
C GLY A 53 -18.66 -22.63 14.23
N LYS A 54 -19.70 -22.75 13.41
CA LYS A 54 -19.64 -23.32 12.05
C LYS A 54 -19.69 -22.20 11.02
N ALA A 55 -19.24 -22.50 9.81
CA ALA A 55 -19.18 -21.54 8.71
C ALA A 55 -19.76 -22.18 7.45
N ASP A 56 -20.95 -22.76 7.61
CA ASP A 56 -21.59 -23.63 6.62
C ASP A 56 -22.58 -22.82 5.75
N GLU A 57 -22.90 -21.58 6.15
CA GLU A 57 -23.78 -20.66 5.45
C GLU A 57 -23.22 -20.25 4.08
N ALA A 58 -24.14 -20.00 3.13
CA ALA A 58 -23.77 -19.63 1.76
C ALA A 58 -22.99 -18.30 1.73
N SER A 59 -23.34 -17.36 2.60
CA SER A 59 -22.61 -16.10 2.75
C SER A 59 -21.14 -16.32 3.15
N TRP A 60 -20.88 -17.23 4.10
CA TRP A 60 -19.51 -17.58 4.49
C TRP A 60 -18.74 -18.26 3.36
N ALA A 61 -19.39 -19.12 2.58
CA ALA A 61 -18.76 -19.74 1.42
C ALA A 61 -18.31 -18.68 0.39
N ALA A 62 -19.15 -17.67 0.14
CA ALA A 62 -18.89 -16.59 -0.82
C ALA A 62 -17.85 -15.56 -0.33
N ALA A 63 -17.69 -15.37 0.98
CA ALA A 63 -16.71 -14.43 1.52
C ALA A 63 -15.26 -14.82 1.16
N ALA A 64 -14.49 -13.85 0.68
CA ALA A 64 -13.09 -14.03 0.34
C ALA A 64 -12.24 -14.18 1.60
N TRP A 65 -11.21 -15.01 1.51
CA TRP A 65 -10.20 -15.12 2.56
C TRP A 65 -9.20 -13.95 2.48
N THR A 66 -8.74 -13.49 3.63
CA THR A 66 -7.55 -12.62 3.69
C THR A 66 -6.28 -13.40 3.37
N ASP A 67 -5.19 -12.66 3.21
CA ASP A 67 -3.86 -13.27 3.27
C ASP A 67 -3.63 -13.90 4.65
N HIS A 68 -2.60 -14.73 4.71
CA HIS A 68 -2.07 -15.19 6.00
C HIS A 68 -1.51 -14.03 6.80
N PHE A 69 -1.74 -14.09 8.11
CA PHE A 69 -1.14 -13.17 9.04
C PHE A 69 0.38 -13.35 9.06
N VAL A 70 1.07 -12.23 9.21
CA VAL A 70 2.51 -12.14 9.31
C VAL A 70 2.87 -11.54 10.66
N ASP A 71 4.15 -11.60 11.03
CA ASP A 71 4.62 -10.91 12.21
C ASP A 71 4.42 -9.38 12.08
N ILE A 72 4.03 -8.72 13.17
CA ILE A 72 3.77 -7.27 13.18
C ILE A 72 5.06 -6.44 13.07
N GLU A 73 6.21 -7.04 13.39
CA GLU A 73 7.54 -6.50 13.13
C GLU A 73 7.95 -6.69 11.65
N GLY A 74 7.03 -7.15 10.80
CA GLY A 74 7.24 -7.37 9.38
C GLY A 74 8.16 -8.56 9.10
N ASN A 75 9.10 -8.39 8.18
CA ASN A 75 9.98 -9.48 7.72
C ASN A 75 11.18 -9.74 8.67
N THR A 76 11.21 -9.09 9.83
CA THR A 76 12.32 -9.17 10.80
C THR A 76 12.29 -10.47 11.61
N LYS A 77 11.12 -11.12 11.67
CA LYS A 77 10.88 -12.39 12.34
C LYS A 77 10.46 -13.46 11.33
N PRO A 78 10.66 -14.76 11.65
CA PRO A 78 10.09 -15.82 10.84
C PRO A 78 8.56 -15.72 10.79
N LEU A 79 7.96 -16.28 9.73
CA LEU A 79 6.51 -16.36 9.62
C LEU A 79 5.91 -17.14 10.81
N PRO A 80 4.68 -16.79 11.25
CA PRO A 80 3.99 -17.53 12.29
C PRO A 80 3.88 -19.02 11.96
N TYR A 81 4.07 -19.88 12.96
CA TYR A 81 3.97 -21.33 12.79
C TYR A 81 2.60 -21.77 12.26
N PHE A 82 1.54 -21.14 12.74
CA PHE A 82 0.17 -21.40 12.28
C PHE A 82 -0.21 -20.46 11.13
N LYS A 83 -0.81 -21.05 10.09
CA LYS A 83 -1.38 -20.31 8.96
C LYS A 83 -2.73 -19.70 9.31
N THR A 84 -2.70 -18.61 10.08
CA THR A 84 -3.91 -17.89 10.49
C THR A 84 -4.36 -16.92 9.40
N ARG A 85 -5.67 -16.87 9.14
CA ARG A 85 -6.33 -15.90 8.25
C ARG A 85 -7.82 -15.84 8.59
N VAL A 86 -8.56 -14.87 8.03
CA VAL A 86 -9.98 -14.67 8.33
C VAL A 86 -10.83 -14.49 7.07
N LYS A 87 -12.14 -14.71 7.20
CA LYS A 87 -13.17 -14.20 6.29
C LYS A 87 -13.95 -13.12 7.04
N MET A 88 -14.46 -12.11 6.33
CA MET A 88 -15.19 -11.01 6.95
C MET A 88 -16.48 -10.71 6.16
N LEU A 89 -17.57 -10.51 6.88
CA LEU A 89 -18.90 -10.17 6.40
C LEU A 89 -19.52 -9.19 7.39
N TRP A 90 -20.52 -8.41 6.98
CA TRP A 90 -21.27 -7.55 7.90
C TRP A 90 -22.76 -7.50 7.55
N ASP A 91 -23.60 -7.13 8.51
CA ASP A 91 -25.02 -6.87 8.32
C ASP A 91 -25.43 -5.56 9.03
N ASP A 92 -26.71 -5.22 9.04
CA ASP A 92 -27.18 -3.96 9.64
C ASP A 92 -26.99 -3.87 11.16
N LYS A 93 -26.64 -4.98 11.83
CA LYS A 93 -26.52 -5.10 13.28
C LYS A 93 -25.10 -5.43 13.74
N TYR A 94 -24.32 -6.15 12.94
CA TYR A 94 -23.03 -6.72 13.31
C TYR A 94 -21.99 -6.65 12.17
N MET A 95 -20.71 -6.70 12.56
CA MET A 95 -19.53 -6.81 11.68
C MET A 95 -18.66 -7.97 12.12
#